data_AF-A0AAW4KPP9-F1
#
_entry.id   AF-A0AAW4KPP9-F1
#
_cell.length_a   1.000
_cell.length_b   1.000
_cell.length_c   1.000
_cell.angle_alpha   90.00
_cell.angle_beta   90.00
_cell.angle_gamma   90.00
#
_symmetry.space_group_name_H-M   'P 1'
#
loop_
_entity.id
_entity.type
_entity.pdbx_description
1 polymer ?
#
loop_
_entity_poly.entity_id
_entity_poly.type
_entity_poly.pdbx_seq_one_letter_code
_entity_poly.pdbx_strand_id
1 'polypeptide(L)'
;TPYMNAVKRLLEVAGFDMTRYHEESFGATPPEARADAVEQAEQAADAPEIDLADLHQVEFIASGKSIRVAPGETVHAAAAKLGLLIPKACGMGICGTCKVM
;
A
#
# COMPACT_ATOMS: atom_id res chain seq x y z
N THR A 1 2.65 -14.32 15.89
CA THR A 1 3.77 -14.26 14.92
C THR A 1 5.08 -14.04 15.67
N PRO A 2 6.28 -14.25 15.08
CA PRO A 2 7.56 -14.00 15.76
C PRO A 2 7.65 -12.58 16.36
N TYR A 3 7.13 -11.60 15.63
CA TYR A 3 7.04 -10.22 16.08
C TYR A 3 6.12 -10.05 17.31
N MET A 4 4.87 -10.52 17.25
CA MET A 4 3.94 -10.38 18.39
C MET A 4 4.43 -11.13 19.64
N ASN A 5 5.08 -12.28 19.47
CA ASN A 5 5.72 -12.99 20.58
C ASN A 5 6.86 -12.17 21.23
N ALA A 6 7.64 -11.44 20.42
CA ALA A 6 8.69 -10.57 20.94
C ALA A 6 8.10 -9.37 21.68
N VAL A 7 7.07 -8.72 21.13
CA VAL A 7 6.37 -7.60 21.78
C VAL A 7 5.77 -8.03 23.12
N LYS A 8 5.10 -9.19 23.17
CA LYS A 8 4.53 -9.73 24.41
C LYS A 8 5.58 -9.91 25.51
N ARG A 9 6.73 -10.50 25.16
CA ARG A 9 7.87 -10.66 26.08
C ARG A 9 8.41 -9.32 26.59
N LEU A 10 8.52 -8.33 25.71
CA LEU A 10 8.98 -6.99 26.10
C LEU A 10 8.02 -6.33 27.09
N LEU A 11 6.71 -6.48 26.89
CA LEU A 11 5.70 -5.96 27.80
C LEU A 11 5.74 -6.66 29.17
N GLU A 12 5.87 -7.99 29.17
CA GLU A 12 6.02 -8.78 30.41
C GLU A 12 7.26 -8.34 31.21
N VAL A 13 8.42 -8.19 30.55
CA VAL A 13 9.67 -7.74 31.19
C VAL A 13 9.57 -6.30 31.70
N ALA A 14 8.84 -5.44 31.01
CA ALA A 14 8.59 -4.06 31.43
C ALA A 14 7.57 -3.94 32.57
N GLY A 15 6.99 -5.05 33.05
CA GLY A 15 5.98 -5.05 34.10
C GLY A 15 4.63 -4.49 33.65
N PHE A 16 4.33 -4.55 32.36
CA PHE A 16 3.04 -4.13 31.83
C PHE A 16 1.91 -5.02 32.39
N ASP A 17 0.78 -4.40 32.74
CA ASP A 17 -0.41 -5.12 33.16
C ASP A 17 -1.05 -5.85 31.97
N MET A 18 -0.78 -7.15 31.86
CA MET A 18 -1.25 -7.99 30.76
C MET A 18 -2.78 -8.16 30.72
N THR A 19 -3.53 -7.76 31.75
CA THR A 19 -5.00 -7.70 31.67
C THR A 19 -5.50 -6.63 30.69
N ARG A 20 -4.64 -5.67 30.35
CA ARG A 20 -4.89 -4.59 29.39
C ARG A 20 -4.26 -4.85 28.02
N TYR A 21 -3.66 -6.03 27.81
CA TYR A 21 -3.08 -6.41 26.52
C TYR A 21 -4.17 -6.89 25.57
N HIS A 22 -4.23 -6.30 24.38
CA HIS A 22 -5.11 -6.72 23.30
C HIS A 22 -4.25 -7.01 22.06
N GLU A 23 -4.46 -8.17 21.46
CA GLU A 23 -3.78 -8.60 20.24
C GLU A 23 -4.82 -8.96 19.17
N GLU A 24 -4.65 -8.38 17.98
CA GLU A 24 -5.28 -8.85 16.76
C GLU A 24 -4.16 -9.41 15.86
N SER A 25 -4.34 -10.65 15.39
CA SER A 25 -3.38 -11.33 14.54
C SER A 25 -4.06 -11.78 13.27
N PHE A 26 -3.49 -11.38 12.14
CA PHE A 26 -3.96 -11.76 10.79
C PHE A 26 -3.44 -13.15 10.36
N GLY A 27 -2.76 -13.87 11.25
CA GLY A 27 -2.24 -15.21 10.97
C GLY A 27 -1.12 -15.23 9.93
N ALA A 28 -0.81 -16.42 9.41
CA ALA A 28 0.05 -16.57 8.24
C ALA A 28 -0.82 -16.48 6.98
N THR A 29 -0.26 -15.93 5.89
CA THR A 29 -0.91 -15.96 4.57
C THR A 29 -1.25 -17.40 4.19
N PRO A 30 -2.54 -17.72 3.95
CA PRO A 30 -2.98 -19.06 3.55
C PRO A 30 -2.23 -19.55 2.30
N PRO A 31 -2.00 -20.87 2.14
CA PRO A 31 -1.30 -21.42 0.98
C PRO A 31 -1.93 -21.01 -0.35
N GLU A 32 -3.26 -21.11 -0.46
CA GLU A 32 -4.05 -20.66 -1.61
C GLU A 32 -3.78 -19.19 -1.97
N ALA A 33 -3.79 -18.28 -0.99
CA ALA A 33 -3.51 -16.86 -1.26
C ALA A 33 -2.06 -16.61 -1.74
N ARG A 34 -1.12 -17.50 -1.45
CA ARG A 34 0.24 -17.43 -2.00
C ARG A 34 0.29 -17.93 -3.44
N ALA A 35 -0.44 -19.00 -3.75
CA ALA A 35 -0.54 -19.50 -5.11
C ALA A 35 -1.19 -18.44 -6.02
N ASP A 36 -2.31 -17.84 -5.56
CA ASP A 36 -2.99 -16.76 -6.27
C ASP A 36 -2.05 -15.57 -6.52
N ALA A 37 -1.23 -15.18 -5.54
CA ALA A 37 -0.29 -14.09 -5.69
C ALA A 37 0.81 -14.37 -6.72
N VAL A 38 1.28 -15.62 -6.83
CA VAL A 38 2.24 -16.02 -7.86
C VAL A 38 1.60 -16.00 -9.23
N GLU A 39 0.41 -16.59 -9.38
CA GLU A 39 -0.34 -16.60 -10.65
C GLU A 39 -0.65 -15.17 -11.12
N GLN A 40 -1.10 -14.30 -10.22
CA GLN A 40 -1.35 -12.89 -10.53
C GLN A 40 -0.07 -12.16 -10.97
N ALA A 41 1.08 -12.47 -10.37
CA ALA A 41 2.35 -11.90 -10.76
C ALA A 41 2.81 -12.38 -12.15
N GLU A 42 2.61 -13.66 -12.47
CA GLU A 42 2.88 -14.22 -13.80
C GLU A 42 1.99 -13.58 -14.87
N GLN A 43 0.67 -13.50 -14.61
CA GLN A 43 -0.28 -12.84 -15.49
C GLN A 43 0.06 -11.36 -15.72
N ALA A 44 0.54 -10.66 -14.69
CA ALA A 44 0.98 -9.28 -14.81
C ALA A 44 2.28 -9.13 -15.61
N ALA A 45 3.18 -10.13 -15.57
CA ALA A 45 4.41 -10.13 -16.35
C ALA A 45 4.16 -10.38 -17.84
N ASP A 46 3.16 -11.19 -18.17
CA ASP A 46 2.75 -11.49 -19.55
C ASP A 46 1.73 -10.49 -20.12
N ALA A 47 1.32 -9.48 -19.33
CA ALA A 47 0.39 -8.46 -19.78
C ALA A 47 1.02 -7.64 -20.93
N PRO A 48 0.27 -7.37 -22.01
CA PRO A 48 0.78 -6.57 -23.12
C PRO A 48 1.19 -5.17 -22.65
N GLU A 49 2.28 -4.66 -23.18
CA GLU A 49 2.69 -3.28 -22.94
C GLU A 49 1.58 -2.32 -23.37
N ILE A 50 1.28 -1.34 -22.51
CA ILE A 50 0.29 -0.31 -22.79
C ILE A 50 0.92 0.72 -23.72
N ASP A 51 0.25 1.00 -24.84
CA ASP A 51 0.70 2.00 -25.78
C ASP A 51 0.82 3.39 -25.11
N LEU A 52 1.84 4.15 -25.50
CA LEU A 52 2.08 5.49 -24.95
C LEU A 52 0.88 6.44 -25.15
N ALA A 53 0.07 6.19 -26.19
CA ALA A 53 -1.14 6.95 -26.48
C ALA A 53 -2.27 6.73 -25.45
N ASP A 54 -2.26 5.58 -24.78
CA ASP A 54 -3.27 5.18 -23.80
C ASP A 54 -2.87 5.56 -22.35
N LEU A 55 -1.65 6.06 -22.14
CA LEU A 55 -1.21 6.56 -20.85
C LEU A 55 -1.80 7.94 -20.55
N HIS A 56 -2.17 8.16 -19.28
CA HIS A 56 -2.59 9.47 -18.79
C HIS A 56 -1.41 10.28 -18.29
N GLN A 57 -1.35 11.55 -18.66
CA GLN A 57 -0.37 12.50 -18.13
C GLN A 57 -0.88 13.15 -16.84
N VAL A 58 -0.11 13.04 -15.77
CA VAL A 58 -0.36 13.71 -14.48
C VAL A 58 0.76 14.72 -14.22
N GLU A 59 0.39 15.96 -13.97
CA GLU A 59 1.32 17.06 -13.69
C GLU A 59 1.10 17.63 -12.29
N PHE A 60 2.18 17.74 -11.53
CA PHE A 60 2.20 18.30 -10.17
C PHE A 60 2.79 19.71 -10.21
N ILE A 61 1.97 20.68 -10.60
CA ILE A 61 2.35 22.07 -10.94
C ILE A 61 3.28 22.69 -9.89
N ALA A 62 2.95 22.61 -8.59
CA ALA A 62 3.75 23.21 -7.52
C ALA A 62 5.19 22.67 -7.43
N SER A 63 5.42 21.44 -7.91
CA SER A 63 6.74 20.79 -7.93
C SER A 63 7.41 20.81 -9.30
N GLY A 64 6.68 21.19 -10.36
CA GLY A 64 7.13 21.10 -11.74
C GLY A 64 7.40 19.67 -12.25
N LYS A 65 6.92 18.64 -11.53
CA LYS A 65 7.11 17.23 -11.91
C LYS A 65 5.91 16.71 -12.69
N SER A 66 6.17 15.84 -13.66
CA SER A 66 5.14 15.15 -14.44
C SER A 66 5.46 13.67 -14.59
N ILE A 67 4.43 12.84 -14.70
CA ILE A 67 4.55 11.40 -14.95
C ILE A 67 3.43 10.93 -15.86
N ARG A 68 3.72 9.92 -16.71
CA ARG A 68 2.69 9.19 -17.44
C ARG A 68 2.35 7.92 -16.67
N VAL A 69 1.06 7.63 -16.52
CA VAL A 69 0.55 6.49 -15.76
C VAL A 69 -0.46 5.69 -16.58
N ALA A 70 -0.53 4.39 -16.29
CA ALA A 70 -1.49 3.51 -16.92
C ALA A 70 -2.94 3.87 -16.50
N PRO A 71 -3.94 3.57 -17.34
CA PRO A 71 -5.34 3.62 -16.93
C PRO A 71 -5.58 2.82 -15.65
N GLY A 72 -6.38 3.36 -14.73
CA GLY A 72 -6.66 2.75 -13.43
C GLY A 72 -5.64 3.02 -12.34
N GLU A 73 -4.47 3.58 -12.66
CA GLU A 73 -3.53 4.02 -11.64
C GLU A 73 -4.02 5.29 -10.93
N THR A 74 -3.95 5.31 -9.59
CA THR A 74 -4.38 6.47 -8.81
C THR A 74 -3.38 7.62 -8.89
N VAL A 75 -3.87 8.87 -8.89
CA VAL A 75 -3.02 10.08 -8.80
C VAL A 75 -2.12 10.07 -7.56
N HIS A 76 -2.58 9.48 -6.45
CA HIS A 76 -1.76 9.29 -5.25
C HIS A 76 -0.55 8.37 -5.51
N ALA A 77 -0.74 7.26 -6.23
CA ALA A 77 0.36 6.36 -6.60
C ALA A 77 1.36 7.06 -7.55
N ALA A 78 0.85 7.84 -8.51
CA ALA A 78 1.65 8.65 -9.40
C ALA A 78 2.55 9.64 -8.63
N ALA A 79 2.00 10.32 -7.61
CA ALA A 79 2.75 11.21 -6.73
C ALA A 79 3.86 10.49 -5.98
N ALA A 80 3.56 9.31 -5.42
CA ALA A 80 4.52 8.49 -4.68
C ALA A 80 5.71 8.05 -5.55
N LYS A 81 5.47 7.68 -6.81
CA LYS A 81 6.54 7.34 -7.78
C LYS A 81 7.50 8.50 -8.04
N LEU A 82 7.03 9.74 -7.92
CA LEU A 82 7.84 10.95 -8.05
C LEU A 82 8.44 11.43 -6.71
N GLY A 83 8.24 10.68 -5.63
CA GLY A 83 8.67 11.03 -4.28
C GLY A 83 7.89 12.21 -3.68
N LEU A 84 6.67 12.48 -4.15
CA LEU A 84 5.80 13.52 -3.62
C LEU A 84 4.86 12.92 -2.57
N LEU A 85 4.81 13.54 -1.39
CA LEU A 85 3.96 13.11 -0.30
C LEU A 85 2.56 13.74 -0.42
N ILE A 86 1.54 12.88 -0.59
CA ILE A 86 0.13 13.24 -0.39
C ILE A 86 -0.36 12.46 0.83
N PRO A 87 -0.92 13.11 1.87
CA PRO A 87 -1.46 12.40 3.02
C PRO A 87 -2.54 11.38 2.62
N LYS A 88 -2.51 10.17 3.18
CA LYS A 88 -3.49 9.11 2.91
C LYS A 88 -3.85 8.39 4.19
N ALA A 89 -5.17 8.19 4.39
CA ALA A 89 -5.72 7.36 5.46
C ALA A 89 -6.51 6.16 4.88
N CYS A 90 -7.75 6.36 4.40
CA CYS A 90 -8.61 5.23 4.01
C CYS A 90 -8.22 4.55 2.68
N GLY A 91 -7.62 5.27 1.73
CA GLY A 91 -7.30 4.76 0.38
C GLY A 91 -8.47 4.33 -0.51
N MET A 92 -9.71 4.50 -0.05
CA MET A 92 -10.94 4.06 -0.73
C MET A 92 -11.95 5.20 -0.97
N GLY A 93 -11.53 6.46 -0.84
CA GLY A 93 -12.34 7.63 -1.19
C GLY A 93 -13.37 8.11 -0.14
N ILE A 94 -13.31 7.61 1.09
CA ILE A 94 -14.33 7.93 2.13
C ILE A 94 -13.90 9.10 3.04
N CYS A 95 -12.62 9.21 3.40
CA CYS A 95 -12.18 10.13 4.46
C CYS A 95 -11.72 11.53 3.98
N GLY A 96 -11.47 11.73 2.69
CA GLY A 96 -10.99 13.01 2.15
C GLY A 96 -9.54 13.42 2.48
N THR A 97 -8.78 12.65 3.29
CA THR A 97 -7.40 12.98 3.68
C THR A 97 -6.46 13.25 2.49
N CYS A 98 -6.66 12.55 1.37
CA CYS A 98 -5.85 12.68 0.17
C CYS A 98 -6.37 13.72 -0.83
N LYS A 99 -7.27 14.62 -0.41
CA LYS A 99 -7.76 15.70 -1.27
C LYS A 99 -6.62 16.67 -1.59
N VAL A 100 -6.46 16.97 -2.88
CA VAL A 100 -5.50 17.95 -3.41
C VAL A 100 -6.25 18.99 -4.25
N MET A 101 -5.63 20.16 -4.46
CA MET A 101 -6.17 21.28 -5.27
C MET A 101 -5.26 21.56 -6.46
#